data_AF-W5W7Y4-F1
#
_entry.id   AF-W5W7Y4-F1
#
_cell.length_a   1.000
_cell.length_b   1.000
_cell.length_c   1.000
_cell.angle_alpha   90.00
_cell.angle_beta   90.00
_cell.angle_gamma   90.00
#
_symmetry.space_group_name_H-M   'P 1'
#
loop_
_entity.id
_entity.type
_entity.pdbx_description
1 polymer ?
#
loop_
_entity_poly.entity_id
_entity_poly.type
_entity_poly.pdbx_seq_one_letter_code
_entity_poly.pdbx_strand_id
1 'polypeptide(L)'
;MVVVRVPAEPSRHRVAVWRELRRIGALSLGQGVWGVPDVPVFSDGISKVTELAQRGEGEVLVLDAVGREEADSARLEALFTAERAEEWTEFLADCGKFAAEIDKEIRNQKFTMAELEEEEQSLERLRRWHRDSTARDVFGAPEAAAAEQQLRHCADRLVDYTERVFQALHQM
;
A
#
# COMPACT_ATOMS: atom_id res chain seq x y z
N MET A 1 -9.78 18.05 0.30
CA MET A 1 -8.99 18.35 1.54
C MET A 1 -9.80 17.92 2.76
N VAL A 2 -9.14 17.42 3.81
CA VAL A 2 -9.76 16.93 5.03
C VAL A 2 -9.08 17.56 6.25
N VAL A 3 -9.85 18.19 7.13
CA VAL A 3 -9.37 18.72 8.41
C VAL A 3 -9.96 17.89 9.52
N VAL A 4 -9.10 17.28 10.34
CA VAL A 4 -9.48 16.37 11.42
C VAL A 4 -9.02 16.95 12.75
N ARG A 5 -9.96 17.05 13.69
CA ARG A 5 -9.69 17.40 15.09
C ARG A 5 -10.24 16.30 15.98
N VAL A 6 -9.37 15.64 16.73
CA VAL A 6 -9.76 14.60 17.69
C VAL A 6 -9.16 14.96 19.04
N PRO A 7 -9.91 14.82 20.15
CA PRO A 7 -9.39 15.04 21.50
C PRO A 7 -8.05 14.36 21.77
N ALA A 8 -7.23 14.98 22.61
CA ALA A 8 -5.91 14.48 22.96
C ALA A 8 -5.98 13.13 23.70
N GLU A 9 -6.99 12.99 24.56
CA GLU A 9 -7.25 11.79 25.35
C GLU A 9 -8.70 11.33 25.15
N PRO A 10 -8.93 10.01 25.07
CA PRO A 10 -7.93 8.94 24.99
C PRO A 10 -7.27 8.86 23.60
N SER A 11 -5.97 8.55 23.54
CA SER A 11 -5.18 8.56 22.29
C SER A 11 -5.66 7.57 21.22
N ARG A 12 -6.36 6.50 21.62
CA ARG A 12 -6.82 5.42 20.72
C ARG A 12 -7.62 5.92 19.52
N HIS A 13 -8.44 6.97 19.70
CA HIS A 13 -9.31 7.48 18.64
C HIS A 13 -8.51 8.26 17.60
N ARG A 14 -7.58 9.10 18.04
CA ARG A 14 -6.64 9.80 17.14
C ARG A 14 -5.76 8.81 16.38
N VAL A 15 -5.28 7.76 17.04
CA VAL A 15 -4.50 6.69 16.40
C VAL A 15 -5.32 5.94 15.36
N ALA A 16 -6.59 5.62 15.64
CA ALA A 16 -7.47 4.95 14.68
C ALA A 16 -7.69 5.81 13.42
N VAL A 17 -7.96 7.11 13.60
CA VAL A 17 -8.11 8.06 12.49
C VAL A 17 -6.82 8.18 11.68
N TRP A 18 -5.68 8.33 12.35
CA TRP A 18 -4.37 8.43 11.68
C TRP A 18 -4.04 7.16 10.88
N ARG A 19 -4.30 5.97 11.44
CA ARG A 19 -4.12 4.69 10.74
C ARG A 19 -4.99 4.60 9.49
N GLU A 20 -6.25 5.02 9.58
CA GLU A 20 -7.16 5.00 8.46
C GLU A 20 -6.72 5.97 7.35
N LEU A 21 -6.30 7.19 7.70
CA LEU A 21 -5.76 8.18 6.75
C LEU A 21 -4.51 7.66 6.03
N ARG A 22 -3.58 7.01 6.75
CA ARG A 22 -2.41 6.36 6.14
C ARG A 22 -2.82 5.19 5.25
N ARG A 23 -3.76 4.34 5.70
CA ARG A 23 -4.28 3.21 4.93
C ARG A 23 -4.87 3.65 3.59
N ILE A 24 -5.61 4.75 3.56
CA ILE A 24 -6.24 5.24 2.32
C ILE A 24 -5.26 6.04 1.46
N GLY A 25 -4.02 6.27 1.89
CA GLY A 25 -3.01 7.01 1.14
C GLY A 25 -3.16 8.53 1.18
N ALA A 26 -3.83 9.07 2.21
CA ALA A 26 -3.99 10.51 2.37
C ALA A 26 -2.63 11.18 2.64
N LEU A 27 -2.38 12.30 1.96
CA LEU A 27 -1.19 13.13 2.10
C LEU A 27 -1.32 14.00 3.36
N SER A 28 -0.34 13.95 4.26
CA SER A 28 -0.30 14.83 5.43
C SER A 28 0.23 16.22 5.04
N LEU A 29 -0.60 17.26 5.10
CA LEU A 29 -0.25 18.64 4.76
C LEU A 29 0.11 19.50 5.98
N GLY A 30 -0.21 19.02 7.18
CA GLY A 30 0.02 19.72 8.43
C GLY A 30 -0.73 19.09 9.59
N GLN A 31 -0.70 19.73 10.76
CA GLN A 31 -1.36 19.24 11.96
C GLN A 31 -2.88 19.11 11.74
N GLY A 32 -3.35 17.87 11.60
CA GLY A 32 -4.76 17.58 11.35
C GLY A 32 -5.26 17.94 9.95
N VAL A 33 -4.37 18.33 9.01
CA VAL A 33 -4.76 18.70 7.64
C VAL A 33 -4.23 17.66 6.66
N TRP A 34 -5.13 17.10 5.86
CA TRP A 34 -4.84 16.01 4.94
C TRP A 34 -5.36 16.31 3.54
N GLY A 35 -4.59 15.91 2.53
CA GLY A 35 -4.95 15.93 1.12
C GLY A 35 -5.35 14.55 0.65
N VAL A 36 -6.47 14.45 -0.05
CA VAL A 36 -6.82 13.31 -0.89
C VAL A 36 -7.26 13.85 -2.25
N PRO A 37 -6.90 13.19 -3.36
CA PRO A 37 -7.44 13.48 -4.68
C PRO A 37 -8.96 13.27 -4.68
N ASP A 38 -9.69 14.12 -5.41
CA ASP A 38 -11.14 14.01 -5.57
C ASP A 38 -11.48 12.95 -6.64
N VAL A 39 -11.30 11.69 -6.27
CA VAL A 39 -11.70 10.53 -7.09
C VAL A 39 -12.37 9.45 -6.22
N PRO A 40 -13.24 8.60 -6.81
CA PRO A 40 -14.10 7.68 -6.04
C PRO A 40 -13.36 6.72 -5.10
N VAL A 41 -12.11 6.34 -5.39
CA VAL A 41 -11.37 5.36 -4.56
C VAL A 41 -11.16 5.82 -3.11
N PHE A 42 -11.21 7.14 -2.83
CA PHE A 42 -11.02 7.68 -1.49
C PHE A 42 -12.32 7.86 -0.71
N SER A 43 -13.50 7.79 -1.34
CA SER A 43 -14.78 8.17 -0.71
C SER A 43 -15.08 7.35 0.56
N ASP A 44 -15.00 6.03 0.46
CA ASP A 44 -15.30 5.12 1.56
C ASP A 44 -14.30 5.29 2.70
N GLY A 45 -13.05 5.56 2.35
CA GLY A 45 -11.98 5.89 3.30
C GLY A 45 -12.28 7.16 4.10
N ILE A 46 -12.74 8.22 3.43
CA ILE A 46 -13.13 9.47 4.10
C ILE A 46 -14.37 9.31 4.96
N SER A 47 -15.37 8.55 4.51
CA SER A 47 -16.51 8.18 5.34
C SER A 47 -16.05 7.45 6.60
N LYS A 48 -15.09 6.52 6.46
CA LYS A 48 -14.56 5.78 7.60
C LYS A 48 -13.80 6.65 8.59
N VAL A 49 -12.97 7.57 8.10
CA VAL A 49 -12.27 8.58 8.93
C VAL A 49 -13.26 9.39 9.75
N THR A 50 -14.36 9.83 9.11
CA THR A 50 -15.43 10.59 9.78
C THR A 50 -16.07 9.78 10.91
N GLU A 51 -16.44 8.52 10.65
CA GLU A 51 -16.99 7.63 11.70
C GLU A 51 -16.01 7.42 12.86
N LEU A 52 -14.73 7.20 12.56
CA LEU A 52 -13.70 6.95 13.58
C LEU A 52 -13.47 8.18 14.45
N ALA A 53 -13.47 9.38 13.87
CA ALA A 53 -13.34 10.63 14.61
C ALA A 53 -14.55 10.87 15.52
N GLN A 54 -15.78 10.67 15.02
CA GLN A 54 -17.01 10.87 15.80
C GLN A 54 -17.10 9.95 17.03
N ARG A 55 -16.61 8.71 16.94
CA ARG A 55 -16.52 7.79 18.10
C ARG A 55 -15.63 8.32 19.23
N GLY A 56 -14.75 9.26 18.94
CA GLY A 56 -13.87 9.92 19.89
C GLY A 56 -14.25 11.36 20.17
N GLU A 57 -15.50 11.78 19.87
CA GLU A 57 -15.96 13.17 20.03
C GLU A 57 -15.10 14.16 19.20
N GLY A 58 -14.52 13.67 18.09
CA GLY A 58 -13.78 14.47 17.13
C GLY A 58 -14.66 15.00 16.00
N GLU A 59 -14.10 15.99 15.29
CA GLU A 59 -14.70 16.66 14.14
C GLU A 59 -13.88 16.39 12.88
N VAL A 60 -14.58 16.23 11.75
CA VAL A 60 -13.98 16.14 10.42
C VAL A 60 -14.68 17.12 9.51
N LEU A 61 -13.89 17.97 8.83
CA LEU A 61 -14.36 18.88 7.79
C LEU A 61 -13.76 18.40 6.47
N VAL A 62 -14.62 18.07 5.51
CA VAL A 62 -14.22 17.73 4.14
C VAL A 62 -14.53 18.93 3.26
N LEU A 63 -13.54 19.37 2.49
CA LEU A 63 -13.61 20.57 1.66
C LEU A 63 -13.06 20.25 0.28
N ASP A 64 -13.76 20.69 -0.76
CA ASP A 64 -13.19 20.77 -2.09
C ASP A 64 -12.13 21.86 -2.09
N ALA A 65 -10.91 21.50 -2.50
CA ALA A 65 -9.77 22.39 -2.47
C ALA A 65 -8.97 22.25 -3.75
N VAL A 66 -8.57 23.39 -4.30
CA VAL A 66 -7.77 23.53 -5.51
C VAL A 66 -6.65 24.52 -5.20
N GLY A 67 -5.48 24.33 -5.80
CA GLY A 67 -4.38 25.28 -5.68
C GLY A 67 -4.84 26.68 -6.09
N ARG A 68 -4.36 27.71 -5.38
CA ARG A 68 -4.73 29.09 -5.73
C ARG A 68 -4.19 29.46 -7.11
N GLU A 69 -2.97 29.01 -7.38
CA GLU A 69 -2.31 29.10 -8.67
C GLU A 69 -2.02 27.70 -9.21
N GLU A 70 -1.74 27.59 -10.51
CA GLU A 70 -1.36 26.32 -11.14
C GLU A 70 -0.15 25.67 -10.46
N ALA A 71 0.81 26.49 -10.02
CA ALA A 71 1.98 26.05 -9.27
C ALA A 71 1.63 25.39 -7.92
N ASP A 72 0.55 25.82 -7.24
CA ASP A 72 0.12 25.21 -5.99
C ASP A 72 -0.51 23.83 -6.23
N SER A 73 -1.31 23.69 -7.29
CA SER A 73 -1.90 22.40 -7.70
C SER A 73 -0.80 21.42 -8.11
N ALA A 74 0.15 21.85 -8.94
CA ALA A 74 1.31 21.04 -9.34
C ALA A 74 2.16 20.63 -8.13
N ARG A 75 2.31 21.51 -7.14
CA ARG A 75 3.01 21.18 -5.89
C ARG A 75 2.29 20.12 -5.07
N LEU A 76 0.96 20.19 -4.95
CA LEU A 76 0.16 19.19 -4.24
C LEU A 76 0.24 17.82 -4.93
N GLU A 77 0.16 17.80 -6.25
CA GLU A 77 0.35 16.60 -7.06
C GLU A 77 1.75 16.01 -6.81
N ALA A 78 2.81 16.81 -6.92
CA ALA A 78 4.18 16.36 -6.71
C ALA A 78 4.39 15.77 -5.30
N LEU A 79 3.81 16.38 -4.26
CA LEU A 79 3.87 15.84 -2.90
C LEU A 79 3.15 14.50 -2.77
N PHE A 80 1.99 14.35 -3.41
CA PHE A 80 1.26 13.09 -3.40
C PHE A 80 2.03 12.00 -4.16
N THR A 81 2.55 12.32 -5.34
CA THR A 81 3.37 11.41 -6.15
C THR A 81 4.63 10.98 -5.40
N ALA A 82 5.28 11.88 -4.67
CA ALA A 82 6.45 11.53 -3.85
C ALA A 82 6.13 10.51 -2.74
N GLU A 83 5.02 10.66 -2.02
CA GLU A 83 4.59 9.65 -1.02
C GLU A 83 4.25 8.29 -1.67
N ARG A 84 3.70 8.29 -2.90
CA ARG A 84 3.46 7.05 -3.66
C ARG A 84 4.77 6.41 -4.12
N ALA A 85 5.74 7.21 -4.55
CA ALA A 85 7.07 6.74 -4.97
C ALA A 85 7.81 6.05 -3.82
N GLU A 86 7.74 6.60 -2.61
CA GLU A 86 8.30 5.95 -1.40
C GLU A 86 7.63 4.60 -1.13
N GLU A 87 6.30 4.54 -1.19
CA GLU A 87 5.54 3.30 -1.01
C GLU A 87 5.89 2.23 -2.07
N TRP A 88 6.04 2.61 -3.34
CA TRP A 88 6.48 1.69 -4.38
C TRP A 88 7.93 1.23 -4.20
N THR A 89 8.80 2.10 -3.68
CA THR A 89 10.18 1.73 -3.34
C THR A 89 10.21 0.65 -2.25
N GLU A 90 9.37 0.77 -1.21
CA GLU A 90 9.21 -0.27 -0.19
C GLU A 90 8.67 -1.58 -0.78
N PHE A 91 7.66 -1.48 -1.64
CA PHE A 91 7.09 -2.64 -2.34
C PHE A 91 8.14 -3.38 -3.20
N LEU A 92 8.94 -2.64 -3.96
CA LEU A 92 10.03 -3.18 -4.77
C LEU A 92 11.07 -3.91 -3.91
N ALA A 93 11.43 -3.33 -2.76
CA ALA A 93 12.34 -3.96 -1.81
C ALA A 93 11.78 -5.29 -1.27
N ASP A 94 10.49 -5.34 -0.94
CA ASP A 94 9.83 -6.55 -0.44
C ASP A 94 9.68 -7.63 -1.53
N CYS A 95 9.43 -7.24 -2.79
CA CYS A 95 9.50 -8.17 -3.91
C CYS A 95 10.92 -8.75 -4.08
N GLY A 96 11.95 -7.93 -3.88
CA GLY A 96 13.35 -8.39 -3.88
C GLY A 96 13.64 -9.41 -2.78
N LYS A 97 13.13 -9.18 -1.56
CA LYS A 97 13.24 -10.15 -0.45
C LYS A 97 12.54 -11.47 -0.77
N PHE A 98 11.32 -11.41 -1.32
CA PHE A 98 10.57 -12.60 -1.71
C PHE A 98 11.34 -13.43 -2.74
N ALA A 99 11.84 -12.80 -3.82
CA ALA A 99 12.62 -13.50 -4.84
C ALA A 99 13.90 -14.15 -4.25
N ALA A 100 14.58 -13.46 -3.33
CA ALA A 100 15.76 -13.97 -2.64
C ALA A 100 15.45 -15.16 -1.72
N GLU A 101 14.27 -15.19 -1.10
CA GLU A 101 13.82 -16.31 -0.26
C GLU A 101 13.51 -17.54 -1.12
N ILE A 102 12.75 -17.39 -2.22
CA ILE A 102 12.54 -18.47 -3.21
C ILE A 102 13.88 -19.04 -3.69
N ASP A 103 14.82 -18.16 -4.02
CA ASP A 103 16.18 -18.52 -4.42
C ASP A 103 16.90 -19.36 -3.36
N LYS A 104 16.72 -19.04 -2.08
CA LYS A 104 17.31 -19.75 -0.95
C LYS A 104 16.66 -21.11 -0.74
N GLU A 105 15.34 -21.19 -0.83
CA GLU A 105 14.58 -22.44 -0.71
C GLU A 105 14.94 -23.43 -1.83
N ILE A 106 15.09 -22.95 -3.08
CA ILE A 106 15.60 -23.74 -4.21
C ILE A 106 17.03 -24.24 -3.95
N ARG A 107 17.95 -23.36 -3.52
CA ARG A 107 19.34 -23.74 -3.24
C ARG A 107 19.45 -24.81 -2.15
N ASN A 108 18.61 -24.72 -1.13
CA ASN A 108 18.60 -25.66 -0.02
C ASN A 108 17.79 -26.93 -0.32
N GLN A 109 17.21 -27.03 -1.52
CA GLN A 109 16.33 -28.13 -1.95
C GLN A 109 15.18 -28.41 -0.98
N LYS A 110 14.69 -27.36 -0.32
CA LYS A 110 13.56 -27.46 0.58
C LYS A 110 12.28 -27.49 -0.25
N PHE A 111 11.95 -28.68 -0.74
CA PHE A 111 10.83 -28.91 -1.63
C PHE A 111 9.72 -29.63 -0.87
N THR A 112 8.92 -28.87 -0.13
CA THR A 112 7.79 -29.41 0.65
C THR A 112 6.52 -28.64 0.35
N MET A 113 5.37 -29.28 0.53
CA MET A 113 4.07 -28.61 0.33
C MET A 113 3.86 -27.46 1.32
N ALA A 114 4.37 -27.59 2.56
CA ALA A 114 4.25 -26.54 3.57
C ALA A 114 5.00 -25.26 3.14
N GLU A 115 6.24 -25.39 2.66
CA GLU A 115 7.01 -24.24 2.16
C GLU A 115 6.34 -23.61 0.93
N LEU A 116 5.80 -24.44 0.01
CA LEU A 116 5.04 -23.93 -1.14
C LEU A 116 3.81 -23.11 -0.71
N GLU A 117 3.00 -23.62 0.21
CA GLU A 117 1.81 -22.91 0.73
C GLU A 117 2.18 -21.59 1.42
N GLU A 118 3.30 -21.54 2.15
CA GLU A 118 3.81 -20.32 2.77
C GLU A 118 4.19 -19.27 1.72
N GLU A 119 4.86 -19.68 0.64
CA GLU A 119 5.28 -18.78 -0.43
C GLU A 119 4.11 -18.30 -1.31
N GLU A 120 3.09 -19.14 -1.54
CA GLU A 120 1.84 -18.73 -2.18
C GLU A 120 1.12 -17.64 -1.38
N GLN A 121 1.07 -17.78 -0.05
CA GLN A 121 0.51 -16.75 0.84
C GLN A 121 1.33 -15.46 0.80
N SER A 122 2.67 -15.57 0.78
CA SER A 122 3.57 -14.43 0.63
C SER A 122 3.32 -13.67 -0.69
N LEU A 123 3.20 -14.39 -1.81
CA LEU A 123 2.90 -13.77 -3.11
C LEU A 123 1.52 -13.11 -3.13
N GLU A 124 0.49 -13.71 -2.52
CA GLU A 124 -0.83 -13.10 -2.46
C GLU A 124 -0.84 -11.82 -1.61
N ARG A 125 -0.01 -11.74 -0.56
CA ARG A 125 0.21 -10.48 0.18
C ARG A 125 0.80 -9.40 -0.71
N LEU A 126 1.82 -9.72 -1.52
CA LEU A 126 2.40 -8.78 -2.48
C LEU A 126 1.37 -8.34 -3.53
N ARG A 127 0.59 -9.27 -4.09
CA ARG A 127 -0.47 -8.95 -5.06
C ARG A 127 -1.52 -8.01 -4.48
N ARG A 128 -1.94 -8.23 -3.24
CA ARG A 128 -2.88 -7.34 -2.55
C ARG A 128 -2.28 -5.96 -2.35
N TRP A 129 -1.05 -5.88 -1.84
CA TRP A 129 -0.38 -4.60 -1.64
C TRP A 129 -0.26 -3.83 -2.96
N HIS A 130 0.18 -4.48 -4.04
CA HIS A 130 0.24 -3.85 -5.36
C HIS A 130 -1.12 -3.29 -5.80
N ARG A 131 -2.21 -4.07 -5.69
CA ARG A 131 -3.55 -3.61 -6.05
C ARG A 131 -3.98 -2.38 -5.24
N ASP A 132 -3.74 -2.40 -3.93
CA ASP A 132 -4.10 -1.31 -3.03
C ASP A 132 -3.25 -0.05 -3.29
N SER A 133 -1.98 -0.21 -3.65
CA SER A 133 -1.09 0.89 -4.05
C SER A 133 -1.49 1.47 -5.41
N THR A 134 -1.74 0.63 -6.42
CA THR A 134 -2.21 1.08 -7.75
C THR A 134 -3.51 1.87 -7.65
N ALA A 135 -4.46 1.42 -6.82
CA ALA A 135 -5.74 2.10 -6.66
C ALA A 135 -5.58 3.53 -6.10
N ARG A 136 -4.56 3.77 -5.26
CA ARG A 136 -4.30 5.07 -4.62
C ARG A 136 -3.29 5.94 -5.40
N ASP A 137 -2.51 5.34 -6.30
CA ASP A 137 -1.56 6.06 -7.15
C ASP A 137 -2.24 6.69 -8.37
N VAL A 138 -2.95 7.78 -8.12
CA VAL A 138 -3.80 8.43 -9.15
C VAL A 138 -3.03 9.36 -10.07
N PHE A 139 -1.83 9.78 -9.69
CA PHE A 139 -0.97 10.68 -10.48
C PHE A 139 0.16 9.95 -11.20
N GLY A 140 0.36 8.66 -10.90
CA GLY A 140 1.31 7.80 -11.60
C GLY A 140 2.74 8.05 -11.14
N ALA A 141 3.12 7.46 -10.02
CA ALA A 141 4.51 7.44 -9.58
C ALA A 141 5.40 6.70 -10.62
N PRO A 142 6.62 7.19 -10.87
CA PRO A 142 7.51 6.63 -11.89
C PRO A 142 7.90 5.17 -11.61
N GLU A 143 7.89 4.74 -10.34
CA GLU A 143 8.21 3.38 -9.91
C GLU A 143 7.10 2.36 -10.21
N ALA A 144 5.86 2.79 -10.47
CA ALA A 144 4.70 1.90 -10.60
C ALA A 144 4.91 0.83 -11.68
N ALA A 145 5.48 1.22 -12.82
CA ALA A 145 5.76 0.28 -13.93
C ALA A 145 6.83 -0.76 -13.55
N ALA A 146 7.86 -0.35 -12.81
CA ALA A 146 8.88 -1.26 -12.31
C ALA A 146 8.31 -2.22 -11.25
N ALA A 147 7.44 -1.72 -10.37
CA ALA A 147 6.74 -2.53 -9.37
C ALA A 147 5.87 -3.63 -10.02
N GLU A 148 5.13 -3.30 -11.09
CA GLU A 148 4.34 -4.28 -11.81
C GLU A 148 5.22 -5.37 -12.46
N GLN A 149 6.33 -4.98 -13.09
CA GLN A 149 7.28 -5.93 -13.68
C GLN A 149 7.90 -6.83 -12.61
N GLN A 150 8.28 -6.26 -11.46
CA GLN A 150 8.88 -7.02 -10.38
C GLN A 150 7.89 -7.99 -9.74
N LEU A 151 6.62 -7.62 -9.58
CA LEU A 151 5.59 -8.54 -9.10
C LEU A 151 5.37 -9.72 -10.05
N ARG A 152 5.38 -9.47 -11.37
CA ARG A 152 5.32 -10.53 -12.39
C ARG A 152 6.53 -11.46 -12.26
N HIS A 153 7.73 -10.90 -12.10
CA HIS A 153 8.93 -11.69 -11.85
C HIS A 153 8.79 -12.58 -10.60
N CYS A 154 8.30 -12.06 -9.48
CA CYS A 154 8.03 -12.84 -8.27
C CYS A 154 7.05 -13.99 -8.55
N ALA A 155 5.98 -13.75 -9.32
CA ALA A 155 5.04 -14.80 -9.69
C ALA A 155 5.71 -15.90 -10.54
N ASP A 156 6.53 -15.53 -11.53
CA ASP A 156 7.27 -16.49 -12.36
C ASP A 156 8.25 -17.32 -11.54
N ARG A 157 8.94 -16.70 -10.57
CA ARG A 157 9.83 -17.41 -9.63
C ARG A 157 9.08 -18.45 -8.80
N LEU A 158 7.87 -18.13 -8.34
CA LEU A 158 7.05 -19.09 -7.59
C LEU A 158 6.56 -20.24 -8.47
N VAL A 159 6.27 -20.00 -9.76
CA VAL A 159 5.93 -21.07 -10.71
C VAL A 159 7.08 -22.06 -10.87
N ASP A 160 8.32 -21.59 -11.08
CA ASP A 160 9.51 -22.47 -11.13
C ASP A 160 9.69 -23.26 -9.83
N TYR A 161 9.54 -22.61 -8.68
CA TYR A 161 9.61 -23.30 -7.38
C TYR A 161 8.52 -24.38 -7.24
N THR A 162 7.29 -24.07 -7.64
CA THR A 162 6.14 -24.99 -7.62
C THR A 162 6.42 -26.24 -8.46
N GLU A 163 6.92 -26.06 -9.69
CA GLU A 163 7.27 -27.19 -10.57
C GLU A 163 8.32 -28.11 -9.94
N ARG A 164 9.34 -27.53 -9.28
CA ARG A 164 10.38 -28.31 -8.57
C ARG A 164 9.83 -29.05 -7.37
N VAL A 165 8.94 -28.43 -6.59
CA VAL A 165 8.25 -29.09 -5.47
C VAL A 165 7.48 -30.30 -5.96
N PHE A 166 6.68 -30.14 -7.02
CA PHE A 166 5.95 -31.28 -7.59
C PHE A 166 6.88 -32.35 -8.13
N GLN A 167 7.95 -32.01 -8.83
CA GLN A 167 8.91 -33.00 -9.33
C GLN A 167 9.56 -33.80 -8.19
N ALA A 168 9.96 -33.13 -7.10
CA ALA A 168 10.53 -33.78 -5.93
C ALA A 168 9.54 -34.74 -5.25
N LEU A 169 8.27 -34.36 -5.14
CA LEU A 169 7.21 -35.19 -4.55
C LEU A 169 6.87 -36.43 -5.40
N HIS A 170 6.99 -36.36 -6.73
CA HIS A 170 6.75 -37.52 -7.61
C HIS A 170 7.95 -38.50 -7.68
N GLN A 171 9.12 -38.08 -7.20
CA GLN A 171 10.32 -38.93 -7.16
C GLN A 171 10.51 -39.65 -5.82
N MET A 172 9.68 -39.32 -4.82
CA MET A 172 9.59 -40.02 -3.52
C MET A 172 8.61 -41.20 -3.59
#